data_AF-A0A560S306-F1
#
_entry.id   AF-A0A560S306-F1
#
_cell.length_a   1.000
_cell.length_b   1.000
_cell.length_c   1.000
_cell.angle_alpha   90.00
_cell.angle_beta   90.00
_cell.angle_gamma   90.00
#
_symmetry.space_group_name_H-M   'P 1'
#
loop_
_entity.id
_entity.type
_entity.pdbx_description
1 polymer ?
#
loop_
_entity_poly.entity_id
_entity_poly.type
_entity_poly.pdbx_seq_one_letter_code
_entity_poly.pdbx_strand_id
1 'polypeptide(L)'
;MILTLPPDAVYANPGFDFAAAALEQAHRAPGLAELFEPEAPGFHTTDTVDYVTVLDGEVWLETDTQEVRLGVHDTVVQNGTRHAWRNKSGNTATLSVVLVGTRRQHIETTK
;
A
#
# COMPACT_ATOMS: atom_id res chain seq x y z
N MET A 1 -4.40 4.18 -11.55
CA MET A 1 -4.27 2.73 -11.77
C MET A 1 -5.32 2.00 -10.95
N ILE A 2 -5.56 0.72 -11.25
CA ILE A 2 -6.42 -0.15 -10.44
C ILE A 2 -5.52 -1.18 -9.77
N LEU A 3 -5.65 -1.33 -8.45
CA LEU A 3 -4.90 -2.29 -7.64
C LEU A 3 -5.88 -3.28 -7.02
N THR A 4 -5.60 -4.58 -7.14
CA THR A 4 -6.38 -5.62 -6.45
C THR A 4 -5.50 -6.32 -5.44
N LEU A 5 -5.94 -6.32 -4.18
CA LEU A 5 -5.23 -6.93 -3.06
C LEU A 5 -5.93 -8.25 -2.68
N PRO A 6 -5.22 -9.38 -2.73
CA PRO A 6 -5.75 -10.63 -2.17
C PRO A 6 -5.86 -10.53 -0.64
N PRO A 7 -6.63 -11.41 0.01
CA PRO A 7 -6.56 -11.60 1.45
C PRO A 7 -5.12 -11.83 1.93
N ASP A 8 -4.76 -11.27 3.09
CA ASP A 8 -3.43 -11.44 3.69
C ASP A 8 -3.09 -12.91 3.94
N ALA A 9 -4.12 -13.75 4.14
CA ALA A 9 -3.99 -15.20 4.27
C ALA A 9 -3.31 -15.87 3.07
N VAL A 10 -3.31 -15.25 1.88
CA VAL A 10 -2.56 -15.74 0.71
C VAL A 10 -1.05 -15.74 0.99
N TYR A 11 -0.54 -14.71 1.67
CA TYR A 11 0.88 -14.60 2.00
C TYR A 11 1.30 -15.54 3.14
N ALA A 12 0.34 -15.99 3.97
CA ALA A 12 0.59 -16.99 5.01
C ALA A 12 0.61 -18.43 4.49
N ASN A 13 0.28 -18.67 3.21
CA ASN A 13 0.27 -20.00 2.62
C ASN A 13 1.71 -20.54 2.52
N PRO A 14 2.01 -21.75 3.03
CA PRO A 14 3.34 -22.37 2.92
C PRO A 14 3.84 -22.54 1.48
N GLY A 15 2.94 -22.60 0.50
CA GLY A 15 3.26 -22.69 -0.92
C GLY A 15 3.47 -21.34 -1.61
N PHE A 16 3.39 -20.22 -0.90
CA PHE A 16 3.59 -18.89 -1.48
C PHE A 16 5.09 -18.64 -1.76
N ASP A 17 5.42 -18.40 -3.03
CA ASP A 17 6.79 -18.07 -3.45
C ASP A 17 7.02 -16.56 -3.40
N PHE A 18 7.61 -16.09 -2.28
CA PHE A 18 7.93 -14.68 -2.09
C PHE A 18 8.93 -14.15 -3.11
N ALA A 19 9.89 -14.96 -3.56
CA ALA A 19 10.92 -14.52 -4.49
C ALA A 19 10.32 -14.30 -5.89
N ALA A 20 9.49 -15.24 -6.35
CA ALA A 20 8.77 -15.08 -7.61
C ALA A 20 7.81 -13.88 -7.55
N ALA A 21 7.07 -13.71 -6.45
CA ALA A 21 6.16 -12.59 -6.27
C ALA A 21 6.89 -11.23 -6.28
N ALA A 22 8.04 -11.14 -5.61
CA ALA A 22 8.86 -9.92 -5.62
C ALA A 22 9.40 -9.60 -7.01
N LEU A 23 9.86 -10.62 -7.76
CA LEU A 23 10.28 -10.45 -9.15
C LEU A 23 9.13 -9.97 -10.04
N GLU A 24 7.94 -10.55 -9.90
CA GLU A 24 6.76 -10.10 -10.64
C GLU A 24 6.43 -8.64 -10.32
N GLN A 25 6.42 -8.27 -9.03
CA GLN A 25 6.15 -6.90 -8.60
C GLN A 25 7.16 -5.91 -9.18
N ALA A 26 8.45 -6.22 -9.15
CA ALA A 26 9.50 -5.38 -9.74
C ALA A 26 9.30 -5.16 -11.25
N HIS A 27 8.83 -6.17 -11.99
CA HIS A 27 8.52 -6.02 -13.41
C HIS A 27 7.24 -5.19 -13.65
N ARG A 28 6.24 -5.30 -12.78
CA ARG A 28 4.93 -4.64 -12.95
C ARG A 28 4.94 -3.19 -12.48
N ALA A 29 5.74 -2.86 -11.47
CA ALA A 29 5.76 -1.56 -10.82
C ALA A 29 7.21 -1.08 -10.55
N PRO A 30 8.01 -0.86 -11.62
CA PRO A 30 9.37 -0.37 -11.47
C PRO A 30 9.39 1.01 -10.79
N GLY A 31 10.30 1.20 -9.85
CA GLY A 31 10.41 2.41 -9.03
C GLY A 31 9.56 2.39 -7.75
N LEU A 32 8.51 1.57 -7.68
CA LEU A 32 7.70 1.37 -6.48
C LEU A 32 8.18 0.14 -5.68
N ALA A 33 8.50 -0.95 -6.37
CA ALA A 33 8.89 -2.21 -5.73
C ALA A 33 10.13 -2.05 -4.82
N GLU A 34 11.06 -1.18 -5.21
CA GLU A 34 12.30 -0.89 -4.48
C GLU A 34 12.07 -0.08 -3.19
N LEU A 35 10.89 0.51 -3.02
CA LEU A 35 10.54 1.32 -1.85
C LEU A 35 9.93 0.51 -0.71
N PHE A 36 9.65 -0.79 -0.94
CA PHE A 36 9.15 -1.69 0.10
C PHE A 36 10.26 -2.11 1.06
N GLU A 37 9.91 -2.14 2.34
CA GLU A 37 10.87 -2.43 3.42
C GLU A 37 10.95 -3.94 3.70
N PRO A 38 12.13 -4.59 3.55
CA PRO A 38 12.28 -6.02 3.80
C PRO A 38 11.94 -6.43 5.24
N GLU A 39 12.31 -5.59 6.21
CA GLU A 39 12.10 -5.84 7.64
C GLU A 39 10.68 -5.50 8.11
N ALA A 40 9.87 -4.85 7.27
CA ALA A 40 8.50 -4.47 7.57
C ALA A 40 7.59 -4.73 6.34
N PRO A 41 7.23 -6.00 6.08
CA PRO A 41 6.53 -6.38 4.85
C PRO A 41 5.28 -5.55 4.57
N GLY A 42 5.20 -5.00 3.36
CA GLY A 42 4.09 -4.15 2.89
C GLY A 42 4.26 -2.67 3.23
N PHE A 43 5.10 -2.31 4.20
CA PHE A 43 5.40 -0.90 4.47
C PHE A 43 6.30 -0.33 3.37
N HIS A 44 5.96 0.87 2.93
CA HIS A 44 6.71 1.65 1.95
C HIS A 44 6.40 3.14 2.12
N THR A 45 7.23 3.97 1.50
CA THR A 45 7.03 5.42 1.44
C THR A 45 7.35 5.93 0.04
N THR A 46 6.44 6.70 -0.53
CA THR A 46 6.59 7.35 -1.85
C THR A 46 6.68 8.86 -1.70
N ASP A 47 7.36 9.53 -2.63
CA ASP A 47 7.32 11.00 -2.79
C ASP A 47 6.06 11.40 -3.60
N THR A 48 4.89 11.06 -3.08
CA THR A 48 3.60 11.28 -3.77
C THR A 48 2.50 11.78 -2.84
N VAL A 49 1.48 12.38 -3.43
CA VAL A 49 0.14 12.48 -2.84
C VAL A 49 -0.76 11.49 -3.57
N ASP A 50 -1.34 10.55 -2.83
CA ASP A 50 -2.16 9.49 -3.39
C ASP A 50 -3.63 9.68 -2.99
N TYR A 51 -4.51 9.65 -3.97
CA TYR A 51 -5.95 9.54 -3.77
C TYR A 51 -6.32 8.07 -3.98
N VAL A 52 -6.70 7.40 -2.90
CA VAL A 52 -7.03 5.97 -2.92
C VAL A 52 -8.49 5.78 -2.55
N THR A 53 -9.28 5.28 -3.50
CA THR A 53 -10.70 5.00 -3.31
C THR A 53 -10.93 3.50 -3.39
N VAL A 54 -11.63 2.94 -2.41
CA VAL A 54 -12.05 1.53 -2.45
C VAL A 54 -13.21 1.38 -3.45
N LEU A 55 -13.01 0.55 -4.46
CA LEU A 55 -14.02 0.26 -5.48
C LEU A 55 -14.85 -0.98 -5.13
N ASP A 56 -14.23 -1.98 -4.50
CA ASP A 56 -14.87 -3.22 -4.07
C ASP A 56 -14.13 -3.81 -2.85
N GLY A 57 -14.88 -4.53 -2.00
CA GLY A 57 -14.34 -5.13 -0.78
C GLY A 57 -14.02 -4.15 0.34
N GLU A 58 -13.03 -4.50 1.16
CA GLU A 58 -12.57 -3.71 2.30
C GLU A 58 -11.06 -3.88 2.51
N VAL A 59 -10.41 -2.83 3.00
CA VAL A 59 -8.96 -2.81 3.20
C VAL A 59 -8.62 -2.03 4.46
N TRP A 60 -7.46 -2.30 5.05
CA TRP A 60 -6.92 -1.56 6.18
C TRP A 60 -5.69 -0.79 5.72
N LEU A 61 -5.71 0.51 5.98
CA LEU A 61 -4.52 1.35 5.86
C LEU A 61 -3.82 1.37 7.21
N GLU A 62 -2.61 0.82 7.25
CA GLU A 62 -1.74 0.80 8.42
C GLU A 62 -0.65 1.86 8.26
N THR A 63 -0.42 2.68 9.29
CA THR A 63 0.70 3.61 9.40
C THR A 63 1.48 3.33 10.69
N ASP A 64 2.55 4.08 10.96
CA ASP A 64 3.35 3.91 12.18
C ASP A 64 2.54 4.09 13.48
N THR A 65 1.42 4.81 13.43
CA THR A 65 0.67 5.23 14.64
C THR A 65 -0.78 4.80 14.66
N GLN A 66 -1.34 4.39 13.53
CA GLN A 66 -2.76 4.08 13.42
C GLN A 66 -3.03 3.02 12.36
N GLU A 67 -4.17 2.38 12.49
CA GLU A 67 -4.76 1.55 11.46
C GLU A 67 -6.22 1.96 11.26
N VAL A 68 -6.63 2.12 10.00
CA VAL A 68 -7.98 2.51 9.63
C VAL A 68 -8.54 1.52 8.63
N ARG A 69 -9.72 0.97 8.92
CA ARG A 69 -10.50 0.17 7.99
C ARG A 69 -11.27 1.07 7.03
N LEU A 70 -11.18 0.76 5.74
CA LEU A 70 -11.85 1.46 4.64
C LEU A 70 -12.75 0.47 3.91
N GLY A 71 -14.01 0.84 3.72
CA GLY A 71 -14.99 0.10 2.94
C GLY A 71 -15.20 0.70 1.55
N VAL A 72 -16.05 0.06 0.76
CA VAL A 72 -16.43 0.53 -0.58
C VAL A 72 -16.85 2.01 -0.55
N HIS A 73 -16.30 2.78 -1.49
CA HIS A 73 -16.46 4.23 -1.67
C HIS A 73 -15.74 5.12 -0.66
N ASP A 74 -15.15 4.58 0.40
CA ASP A 74 -14.24 5.36 1.23
C ASP A 74 -13.02 5.78 0.40
N THR A 75 -12.56 7.01 0.65
CA THR A 75 -11.40 7.59 -0.01
C THR A 75 -10.44 8.16 1.03
N VAL A 76 -9.16 7.83 0.89
CA VAL A 76 -8.08 8.40 1.68
C VAL A 76 -7.16 9.23 0.80
N VAL A 77 -6.65 10.31 1.37
CA VAL A 77 -5.54 11.10 0.81
C VAL A 77 -4.28 10.72 1.57
N GLN A 78 -3.40 9.95 0.95
CA GLN A 78 -2.11 9.58 1.53
C GLN A 78 -1.06 10.61 1.10
N ASN A 79 -0.56 11.41 2.04
CA ASN A 79 0.37 12.50 1.75
C ASN A 79 1.80 12.10 2.12
N GLY A 80 2.40 11.21 1.34
CA GLY A 80 3.78 10.76 1.51
C GLY A 80 4.11 10.17 2.88
N THR A 81 3.11 9.61 3.58
CA THR A 81 3.29 8.98 4.90
C THR A 81 3.67 7.51 4.72
N ARG A 82 4.59 6.99 5.55
CA ARG A 82 4.95 5.57 5.58
C ARG A 82 3.72 4.73 5.92
N HIS A 83 3.40 3.75 5.06
CA HIS A 83 2.18 2.97 5.23
C HIS A 83 2.25 1.58 4.60
N ALA A 84 1.34 0.72 5.02
CA ALA A 84 1.07 -0.58 4.42
C ALA A 84 -0.43 -0.74 4.16
N TRP A 85 -0.76 -1.49 3.11
CA TRP A 85 -2.12 -1.93 2.84
C TRP A 85 -2.28 -3.37 3.30
N ARG A 86 -3.29 -3.63 4.13
CA ARG A 86 -3.63 -4.95 4.64
C ARG A 86 -5.01 -5.34 4.19
N ASN A 87 -5.19 -6.58 3.75
CA ASN A 87 -6.51 -7.13 3.50
C ASN A 87 -6.78 -8.25 4.51
N LYS A 88 -7.28 -7.87 5.68
CA LYS A 88 -7.61 -8.79 6.77
C LYS A 88 -8.94 -9.52 6.55
N SER A 89 -9.60 -9.27 5.42
CA SER A 89 -10.87 -9.91 5.06
C SER A 89 -10.65 -11.28 4.40
N GLY A 90 -11.74 -11.99 4.11
CA GLY A 90 -11.70 -13.24 3.34
C GLY A 90 -11.83 -13.05 1.82
N ASN A 91 -12.04 -11.82 1.34
CA ASN A 91 -12.30 -11.52 -0.08
C ASN A 91 -11.21 -10.61 -0.65
N THR A 92 -11.08 -10.55 -1.97
CA THR A 92 -10.24 -9.53 -2.61
C THR A 92 -10.78 -8.12 -2.37
N ALA A 93 -9.89 -7.13 -2.32
CA ALA A 93 -10.26 -5.72 -2.32
C ALA A 93 -9.70 -5.04 -3.58
N THR A 94 -10.47 -4.17 -4.21
CA THR A 94 -10.05 -3.44 -5.41
C THR A 94 -10.05 -1.95 -5.14
N LEU A 95 -8.93 -1.30 -5.44
CA LEU A 95 -8.68 0.12 -5.20
C LEU A 95 -8.45 0.85 -6.52
N SER A 96 -9.02 2.04 -6.64
CA SER A 96 -8.58 3.06 -7.60
C SER A 96 -7.51 3.91 -6.93
N VAL A 97 -6.34 3.99 -7.55
CA VAL A 97 -5.19 4.72 -7.00
C VAL A 97 -4.74 5.77 -8.01
N VAL A 98 -4.81 7.04 -7.63
CA VAL A 98 -4.23 8.16 -8.39
C VAL A 98 -3.06 8.71 -7.59
N LEU A 99 -1.84 8.54 -8.11
CA LEU A 99 -0.61 9.01 -7.47
C LEU A 99 -0.14 10.25 -8.20
N VAL A 100 0.13 11.31 -7.45
CA VAL A 100 0.70 12.55 -7.97
C VAL A 100 2.09 12.72 -7.36
N GLY A 101 3.13 12.63 -8.20
CA GLY A 101 4.50 12.86 -7.78
C GLY A 101 4.68 14.27 -7.21
N THR A 102 5.36 14.36 -6.07
CA THR A 102 5.68 15.62 -5.39
C THR A 102 7.12 15.60 -4.88
N ARG A 103 7.60 16.72 -4.36
CA ARG A 103 8.89 16.80 -3.65
C ARG A 103 8.61 16.91 -2.15
N ARG A 104 9.15 15.99 -1.36
CA ARG A 104 9.10 16.07 0.10
C ARG A 104 9.85 17.29 0.58
N GLN A 105 9.16 18.14 1.33
CA GLN A 105 9.76 19.32 1.96
C GLN A 105 10.30 18.90 3.32
N HIS A 106 11.60 19.04 3.52
CA HIS A 106 12.20 18.89 4.84
C HIS A 106 11.96 20.20 5.60
N ILE A 107 10.91 20.24 6.43
CA ILE A 107 10.68 21.39 7.32
C ILE A 107 11.55 21.16 8.56
N GLU A 108 12.69 21.84 8.63
CA GLU A 108 13.44 21.93 9.89
C GLU A 108 12.53 22.54 10.95
N THR A 109 12.15 21.73 11.94
CA THR A 109 11.37 22.22 13.08
C THR A 109 12.33 22.94 14.02
N THR A 110 12.53 24.23 13.81
CA THR A 110 13.21 25.08 14.80
C THR A 110 12.35 25.09 16.06
N LYS A 111 12.90 24.55 17.16
CA LYS A 111 12.31 24.64 18.50
C LYS A 111 12.36 26.07 19.03
#